data_AF-A0A512H7M7-F1
#
_entry.id   AF-A0A512H7M7-F1
#
_cell.length_a   1.000
_cell.length_b   1.000
_cell.length_c   1.000
_cell.angle_alpha   90.00
_cell.angle_beta   90.00
_cell.angle_gamma   90.00
#
_symmetry.space_group_name_H-M   'P 1'
#
loop_
_entity.id
_entity.type
_entity.pdbx_description
1 polymer ?
#
loop_
_entity_poly.entity_id
_entity_poly.type
_entity_poly.pdbx_seq_one_letter_code
_entity_poly.pdbx_strand_id
1 'polypeptide(L)'
;MITVSSLNALTNIRHGFFTRSRGVSTGDFASLNCGFGAGDADENVRRNRERALAEIEMPPEALVTVTQRHTDQVVSVTQPWGAEPPPVADALVTATPRLVLGVLTADCAPVLMADPKARVVAAAHAGWRGALGGVLDNTVTAMEALGAHRRDILVGIGPCIAQRSYEVGPEFPAPFLAEDESNQMFFASARREGHYLFDLPGYVAKRLVRVGVTEVMPTPCDTFREESRFFSYRRATHQGRPTYGRLLSVIVLER
;
A
#
# COMPACT_ATOMS: atom_id res chain seq x y z
N MET A 1 14.03 5.86 1.11
CA MET A 1 12.92 5.11 0.46
C MET A 1 13.36 3.70 0.08
N ILE A 2 12.43 2.76 -0.11
CA ILE A 2 12.65 1.45 -0.74
C ILE A 2 12.01 1.47 -2.12
N THR A 3 12.67 0.88 -3.11
CA THR A 3 12.11 0.65 -4.44
C THR A 3 12.21 -0.83 -4.80
N VAL A 4 11.49 -1.23 -5.84
CA VAL A 4 11.51 -2.59 -6.40
C VAL A 4 12.10 -2.57 -7.79
N SER A 5 12.92 -3.57 -8.13
CA SER A 5 13.75 -3.55 -9.34
C SER A 5 12.93 -3.61 -10.64
N SER A 6 11.79 -4.30 -10.65
CA SER A 6 10.90 -4.35 -11.82
C SER A 6 10.45 -2.97 -12.26
N LEU A 7 10.07 -2.11 -11.31
CA LEU A 7 9.64 -0.73 -11.59
C LEU A 7 10.84 0.23 -11.79
N ASN A 8 12.00 -0.03 -11.18
CA ASN A 8 13.22 0.78 -11.41
C ASN A 8 13.72 0.71 -12.85
N ALA A 9 13.37 -0.36 -13.58
CA ALA A 9 13.74 -0.52 -14.99
C ALA A 9 12.96 0.43 -15.93
N LEU A 10 11.93 1.12 -15.43
CA LEU A 10 11.06 1.98 -16.22
C LEU A 10 11.56 3.43 -16.19
N THR A 11 11.91 4.00 -17.34
CA THR A 11 12.53 5.33 -17.43
C THR A 11 11.55 6.50 -17.30
N ASN A 12 10.24 6.24 -17.30
CA ASN A 12 9.17 7.23 -17.23
C ASN A 12 8.34 7.14 -15.96
N ILE A 13 8.77 6.32 -15.00
CA ILE A 13 8.04 6.06 -13.76
C ILE A 13 8.99 6.24 -12.59
N ARG A 14 8.53 6.97 -11.58
CA ARG A 14 9.15 6.95 -10.25
C ARG A 14 8.17 6.37 -9.26
N HIS A 15 8.71 5.63 -8.31
CA HIS A 15 7.93 5.03 -7.24
C HIS A 15 8.76 4.95 -5.97
N GLY A 16 8.06 4.67 -4.87
CA GLY A 16 8.68 4.64 -3.58
C GLY A 16 7.81 4.07 -2.49
N PHE A 17 8.39 3.20 -1.68
CA PHE A 17 7.85 2.83 -0.38
C PHE A 17 8.67 3.56 0.69
N PHE A 18 8.10 4.59 1.31
CA PHE A 18 8.80 5.38 2.32
C PHE A 18 8.89 4.62 3.64
N THR A 19 10.05 4.76 4.30
CA THR A 19 10.28 4.31 5.68
C THR A 19 9.84 5.39 6.67
N ARG A 20 9.76 5.06 7.96
CA ARG A 20 9.44 6.01 9.03
C ARG A 20 10.52 7.07 9.31
N SER A 21 11.69 6.97 8.68
CA SER A 21 12.87 7.82 8.92
C SER A 21 12.82 9.13 8.14
N ARG A 22 13.61 10.13 8.58
CA ARG A 22 13.85 11.43 7.90
C ARG A 22 12.67 12.43 7.91
N GLY A 23 11.68 12.24 8.78
CA GLY A 23 10.62 13.23 8.97
C GLY A 23 10.89 14.22 10.12
N VAL A 24 9.83 14.89 10.57
CA VAL A 24 9.86 15.91 11.65
C VAL A 24 8.99 15.56 12.84
N SER A 25 8.12 14.55 12.72
CA SER A 25 7.25 14.13 13.82
C SER A 25 8.06 13.52 14.97
N THR A 26 7.48 13.53 16.16
CA THR A 26 8.12 13.05 17.40
C THR A 26 7.26 11.97 18.09
N GLY A 27 7.79 11.37 19.17
CA GLY A 27 7.06 10.36 19.95
C GLY A 27 6.66 9.14 19.12
N ASP A 28 5.40 8.70 19.26
CA ASP A 28 4.85 7.55 18.53
C ASP A 28 4.80 7.75 17.00
N PHE A 29 4.87 9.01 16.55
CA PHE A 29 4.91 9.39 15.15
C PHE A 29 6.33 9.60 14.63
N ALA A 30 7.36 9.44 15.47
CA ALA A 30 8.74 9.63 15.04
C ALA A 30 9.07 8.70 13.84
N SER A 31 9.46 9.19 12.66
CA SER A 31 9.73 10.58 12.27
C SER A 31 8.91 11.06 11.06
N LEU A 32 8.74 10.23 10.03
CA LEU A 32 8.08 10.58 8.77
C LEU A 32 6.64 10.04 8.74
N ASN A 33 5.80 10.52 9.64
CA ASN A 33 4.37 10.21 9.60
C ASN A 33 3.67 11.01 8.49
N CYS A 34 3.08 10.31 7.52
CA CYS A 34 2.36 10.92 6.40
C CYS A 34 0.82 10.81 6.54
N GLY A 35 0.33 10.29 7.66
CA GLY A 35 -1.09 10.11 7.93
C GLY A 35 -1.67 11.21 8.83
N PHE A 36 -2.70 11.90 8.33
CA PHE A 36 -3.53 12.81 9.12
C PHE A 36 -4.48 12.05 10.08
N GLY A 37 -4.95 12.74 11.12
CA GLY A 37 -6.04 12.24 11.98
C GLY A 37 -5.65 11.16 12.99
N ALA A 38 -4.36 10.88 13.17
CA ALA A 38 -3.88 9.93 14.19
C ALA A 38 -3.46 10.63 15.51
N GLY A 39 -3.51 11.96 15.58
CA GLY A 39 -3.11 12.75 16.75
C GLY A 39 -1.74 13.44 16.64
N ASP A 40 -1.03 13.27 15.52
CA ASP A 40 0.13 14.10 15.18
C ASP A 40 -0.33 15.51 14.77
N ALA A 41 0.57 16.49 14.87
CA ALA A 41 0.29 17.83 14.39
C ALA A 41 0.20 17.84 12.87
N ASP A 42 -0.88 18.41 12.31
CA ASP A 42 -1.08 18.48 10.85
C ASP A 42 0.10 19.12 10.11
N GLU A 43 0.76 20.09 10.74
CA GLU A 43 1.96 20.74 10.18
C GLU A 43 3.14 19.78 10.02
N ASN A 44 3.34 18.88 10.99
CA ASN A 44 4.37 17.84 10.87
C ASN A 44 4.04 16.90 9.70
N VAL A 45 2.77 16.51 9.58
CA VAL A 45 2.30 15.61 8.51
C VAL A 45 2.46 16.26 7.12
N ARG A 46 2.13 17.55 6.97
CA ARG A 46 2.38 18.32 5.74
C ARG A 46 3.87 18.35 5.41
N ARG A 47 4.72 18.72 6.37
CA ARG A 47 6.18 18.74 6.18
C ARG A 47 6.76 17.38 5.82
N ASN A 48 6.24 16.30 6.40
CA ASN A 48 6.66 14.94 6.09
C ASN A 48 6.28 14.54 4.66
N ARG A 49 5.06 14.90 4.20
CA ARG A 49 4.65 14.71 2.81
C ARG A 49 5.52 15.51 1.86
N GLU A 50 5.80 16.78 2.14
CA GLU A 50 6.74 17.61 1.35
C GLU A 50 8.11 16.94 1.20
N ARG A 51 8.67 16.43 2.31
CA ARG A 51 9.97 15.74 2.30
C ARG A 51 9.93 14.45 1.46
N ALA A 52 8.86 13.68 1.57
CA ALA A 52 8.68 12.47 0.77
C ALA A 52 8.61 12.81 -0.72
N LEU A 53 7.84 13.83 -1.10
CA LEU A 53 7.67 14.23 -2.50
C LEU A 53 8.96 14.83 -3.07
N ALA A 54 9.72 15.57 -2.27
CA ALA A 54 11.05 16.06 -2.66
C ALA A 54 12.04 14.92 -2.95
N GLU A 55 11.99 13.79 -2.23
CA GLU A 55 12.86 12.63 -2.48
C GLU A 55 12.59 11.96 -3.84
N ILE A 56 11.40 12.14 -4.42
CA ILE A 56 11.05 11.68 -5.77
C ILE A 56 10.96 12.82 -6.80
N GLU A 57 11.53 13.99 -6.48
CA GLU A 57 11.61 15.17 -7.35
C GLU A 57 10.23 15.68 -7.84
N MET A 58 9.21 15.56 -6.99
CA MET A 58 7.85 16.03 -7.27
C MET A 58 7.41 17.15 -6.33
N PRO A 59 6.57 18.10 -6.80
CA PRO A 59 6.01 19.12 -5.94
C PRO A 59 4.96 18.51 -4.99
N PRO A 60 4.82 19.02 -3.75
CA PRO A 60 3.88 18.46 -2.77
C PRO A 60 2.41 18.48 -3.24
N GLU A 61 2.04 19.45 -4.08
CA GLU A 61 0.69 19.62 -4.63
C GLU A 61 0.31 18.52 -5.64
N ALA A 62 1.28 17.76 -6.14
CA ALA A 62 1.03 16.64 -7.04
C ALA A 62 0.58 15.36 -6.31
N LEU A 63 0.71 15.30 -4.98
CA LEU A 63 0.30 14.13 -4.20
C LEU A 63 -1.23 14.03 -4.11
N VAL A 64 -1.76 12.90 -4.59
CA VAL A 64 -3.17 12.54 -4.48
C VAL A 64 -3.31 11.29 -3.62
N THR A 65 -4.05 11.42 -2.51
CA THR A 65 -4.39 10.33 -1.60
C THR A 65 -5.91 10.24 -1.41
N VAL A 66 -6.45 9.09 -1.04
CA VAL A 66 -7.89 8.88 -0.78
C VAL A 66 -8.19 8.72 0.71
N THR A 67 -9.47 8.76 1.06
CA THR A 67 -9.94 8.37 2.40
C THR A 67 -10.06 6.85 2.47
N GLN A 68 -8.97 6.19 2.88
CA GLN A 68 -8.88 4.72 2.97
C GLN A 68 -9.79 4.15 4.06
N ARG A 69 -10.64 3.18 3.70
CA ARG A 69 -11.56 2.50 4.62
C ARG A 69 -11.59 0.98 4.46
N HIS A 70 -10.55 0.39 3.87
CA HIS A 70 -10.45 -1.04 3.57
C HIS A 70 -11.59 -1.55 2.66
N THR A 71 -12.04 -0.69 1.76
CA THR A 71 -12.98 -0.97 0.68
C THR A 71 -12.27 -1.63 -0.51
N ASP A 72 -13.06 -2.04 -1.49
CA ASP A 72 -12.62 -2.48 -2.82
C ASP A 72 -12.70 -1.37 -3.88
N GLN A 73 -13.02 -0.14 -3.46
CA GLN A 73 -13.30 0.98 -4.36
C GLN A 73 -12.01 1.57 -4.92
N VAL A 74 -12.05 1.88 -6.22
CA VAL A 74 -10.94 2.42 -7.00
C VAL A 74 -11.38 3.69 -7.69
N VAL A 75 -10.54 4.74 -7.65
CA VAL A 75 -10.84 6.03 -8.26
C VAL A 75 -9.85 6.33 -9.37
N SER A 76 -10.36 6.69 -10.55
CA SER A 76 -9.55 7.25 -11.62
C SER A 76 -9.32 8.74 -11.37
N VAL A 77 -8.06 9.15 -11.40
CA VAL A 77 -7.62 10.51 -11.05
C VAL A 77 -7.02 11.18 -12.27
N THR A 78 -7.50 12.37 -12.61
CA THR A 78 -6.97 13.19 -13.72
C THR A 78 -6.45 14.56 -13.28
N GLN A 79 -6.66 14.92 -12.00
CA GLN A 79 -6.17 16.15 -11.38
C GLN A 79 -6.12 15.98 -9.85
N PRO A 80 -5.37 16.82 -9.11
CA PRO A 80 -5.40 16.82 -7.65
C PRO A 80 -6.79 17.14 -7.11
N TRP A 81 -7.06 16.72 -5.87
CA TRP A 81 -8.30 17.08 -5.19
C TRP A 81 -8.35 18.59 -4.92
N GLY A 82 -9.56 19.16 -5.06
CA GLY A 82 -9.82 20.54 -4.70
C GLY A 82 -9.97 20.74 -3.19
N ALA A 83 -10.81 21.70 -2.79
CA ALA A 83 -11.08 21.97 -1.38
C ALA A 83 -11.95 20.89 -0.69
N GLU A 84 -12.60 20.03 -1.47
CA GLU A 84 -13.43 18.95 -0.94
C GLU A 84 -12.58 17.81 -0.37
N PRO A 85 -13.08 17.10 0.66
CA PRO A 85 -12.41 15.91 1.17
C PRO A 85 -12.15 14.87 0.07
N PRO A 86 -11.01 14.15 0.12
CA PRO A 86 -10.76 13.06 -0.81
C PRO A 86 -11.86 11.99 -0.75
N PRO A 87 -12.25 11.39 -1.89
CA PRO A 87 -13.28 10.36 -1.92
C PRO A 87 -12.87 9.15 -1.07
N VAL A 88 -13.87 8.40 -0.60
CA VAL A 88 -13.65 7.11 0.07
C VAL A 88 -13.29 6.07 -0.98
N ALA A 89 -12.06 5.58 -0.91
CA ALA A 89 -11.52 4.54 -1.77
C ALA A 89 -10.25 3.97 -1.16
N ASP A 90 -9.79 2.84 -1.69
CA ASP A 90 -8.55 2.20 -1.25
C ASP A 90 -7.57 1.97 -2.41
N ALA A 91 -7.90 2.38 -3.63
CA ALA A 91 -6.93 2.50 -4.71
C ALA A 91 -7.20 3.70 -5.61
N LEU A 92 -6.14 4.14 -6.27
CA LEU A 92 -6.16 5.17 -7.29
C LEU A 92 -5.50 4.65 -8.58
N VAL A 93 -6.00 5.09 -9.73
CA VAL A 93 -5.39 4.86 -11.04
C VAL A 93 -5.27 6.19 -11.80
N THR A 94 -4.24 6.33 -12.64
CA THR A 94 -4.11 7.49 -13.53
C THR A 94 -3.28 7.18 -14.77
N ALA A 95 -3.60 7.86 -15.87
CA ALA A 95 -2.75 8.00 -17.05
C ALA A 95 -2.19 9.43 -17.18
N THR A 96 -2.53 10.33 -16.25
CA THR A 96 -2.13 11.73 -16.28
C THR A 96 -0.69 11.87 -15.75
N PRO A 97 0.23 12.44 -16.55
CA PRO A 97 1.59 12.69 -16.09
C PRO A 97 1.61 13.60 -14.88
N ARG A 98 2.62 13.41 -14.04
CA ARG A 98 2.95 14.23 -12.88
C ARG A 98 1.89 14.29 -11.78
N LEU A 99 0.92 13.39 -11.79
CA LEU A 99 0.09 13.09 -10.61
C LEU A 99 0.73 11.96 -9.82
N VAL A 100 1.05 12.24 -8.56
CA VAL A 100 1.64 11.26 -7.66
C VAL A 100 0.52 10.56 -6.90
N LEU A 101 0.27 9.30 -7.22
CA LEU A 101 -0.72 8.50 -6.50
C LEU A 101 -0.10 7.99 -5.20
N GLY A 102 -0.79 8.18 -4.08
CA GLY A 102 -0.30 7.81 -2.76
C GLY A 102 -1.29 6.98 -1.93
N VAL A 103 -0.78 5.94 -1.28
CA VAL A 103 -1.51 5.18 -0.25
C VAL A 103 -0.74 5.14 1.05
N LEU A 104 -1.47 5.14 2.16
CA LEU A 104 -0.92 5.14 3.51
C LEU A 104 -1.05 3.76 4.16
N THR A 105 0.00 3.29 4.83
CA THR A 105 -0.03 1.98 5.49
C THR A 105 0.67 1.97 6.84
N ALA A 106 0.23 1.05 7.68
CA ALA A 106 0.95 0.55 8.84
C ALA A 106 0.50 -0.90 9.03
N ASP A 107 1.25 -1.85 8.48
CA ASP A 107 0.97 -3.30 8.34
C ASP A 107 0.18 -3.75 7.11
N CYS A 108 -0.81 -3.01 6.63
CA CYS A 108 -1.50 -3.36 5.38
C CYS A 108 -0.55 -3.26 4.17
N ALA A 109 -0.80 -4.04 3.11
CA ALA A 109 0.09 -4.08 1.95
C ALA A 109 -0.15 -2.90 1.00
N PRO A 110 0.84 -2.01 0.80
CA PRO A 110 0.79 -1.06 -0.31
C PRO A 110 1.22 -1.77 -1.60
N VAL A 111 0.43 -1.62 -2.66
CA VAL A 111 0.70 -2.22 -3.97
C VAL A 111 0.80 -1.11 -5.00
N LEU A 112 1.93 -1.05 -5.69
CA LEU A 112 2.18 -0.09 -6.77
C LEU A 112 2.24 -0.84 -8.10
N MET A 113 1.50 -0.36 -9.09
CA MET A 113 1.35 -1.03 -10.38
C MET A 113 1.63 -0.05 -11.51
N ALA A 114 2.24 -0.54 -12.58
CA ALA A 114 2.52 0.25 -13.77
C ALA A 114 2.40 -0.58 -15.04
N ASP A 115 1.67 -0.06 -16.03
CA ASP A 115 1.87 -0.43 -17.42
C ASP A 115 2.69 0.67 -18.10
N PRO A 116 3.98 0.43 -18.42
CA PRO A 116 4.83 1.44 -19.04
C PRO A 116 4.47 1.73 -20.50
N LYS A 117 3.84 0.80 -21.21
CA LYS A 117 3.48 0.94 -22.63
C LYS A 117 2.23 1.79 -22.77
N ALA A 118 1.19 1.46 -22.00
CA ALA A 118 -0.05 2.24 -21.95
C ALA A 118 0.10 3.53 -21.13
N ARG A 119 1.18 3.66 -20.36
CA ARG A 119 1.47 4.78 -19.46
C ARG A 119 0.33 4.97 -18.45
N VAL A 120 0.03 3.90 -17.73
CA VAL A 120 -0.96 3.89 -16.65
C VAL A 120 -0.28 3.44 -15.37
N VAL A 121 -0.51 4.15 -14.27
CA VAL A 121 -0.01 3.77 -12.94
C VAL A 121 -1.15 3.69 -11.93
N ALA A 122 -0.94 2.88 -10.89
CA ALA A 122 -1.88 2.72 -9.80
C ALA A 122 -1.18 2.55 -8.46
N ALA A 123 -1.85 3.01 -7.41
CA ALA A 123 -1.48 2.75 -6.02
C ALA A 123 -2.70 2.19 -5.27
N ALA A 124 -2.55 1.03 -4.64
CA ALA A 124 -3.61 0.33 -3.92
C ALA A 124 -3.20 0.01 -2.48
N HIS A 125 -4.14 0.18 -1.56
CA HIS A 125 -4.07 -0.21 -0.17
C HIS A 125 -4.78 -1.55 0.02
N ALA A 126 -4.01 -2.63 0.13
CA ALA A 126 -4.50 -3.98 0.31
C ALA A 126 -4.30 -4.46 1.75
N GLY A 127 -5.14 -3.95 2.67
CA GLY A 127 -5.38 -4.65 3.93
C GLY A 127 -6.19 -5.93 3.71
N TRP A 128 -6.24 -6.84 4.68
CA TRP A 128 -6.88 -8.16 4.49
C TRP A 128 -8.32 -8.08 3.97
N ARG A 129 -9.12 -7.11 4.43
CA ARG A 129 -10.51 -6.90 3.97
C ARG A 129 -10.57 -6.44 2.52
N GLY A 130 -9.78 -5.44 2.14
CA GLY A 130 -9.76 -4.93 0.77
C GLY A 130 -9.15 -5.94 -0.21
N ALA A 131 -8.10 -6.65 0.23
CA ALA A 131 -7.48 -7.72 -0.53
C ALA A 131 -8.49 -8.83 -0.81
N LEU A 132 -9.23 -9.31 0.20
CA LEU A 132 -10.30 -10.31 0.02
C LEU A 132 -11.50 -9.76 -0.78
N GLY A 133 -11.81 -8.47 -0.59
CA GLY A 133 -12.92 -7.79 -1.24
C GLY A 133 -12.69 -7.46 -2.72
N GLY A 134 -11.48 -7.68 -3.26
CA GLY A 134 -11.19 -7.48 -4.68
C GLY A 134 -10.64 -6.11 -5.06
N VAL A 135 -10.07 -5.35 -4.11
CA VAL A 135 -9.43 -4.06 -4.44
C VAL A 135 -8.35 -4.20 -5.52
N LEU A 136 -7.63 -5.32 -5.56
CA LEU A 136 -6.57 -5.57 -6.54
C LEU A 136 -7.15 -5.85 -7.93
N ASP A 137 -8.16 -6.69 -8.01
CA ASP A 137 -8.91 -7.06 -9.21
C ASP A 137 -9.54 -5.80 -9.83
N ASN A 138 -10.17 -4.98 -8.99
CA ASN A 138 -10.77 -3.71 -9.39
C ASN A 138 -9.71 -2.70 -9.82
N THR A 139 -8.52 -2.69 -9.20
CA THR A 139 -7.42 -1.81 -9.60
C THR A 139 -6.92 -2.16 -11.00
N VAL A 140 -6.68 -3.45 -11.28
CA VAL A 140 -6.29 -3.92 -12.61
C VAL A 140 -7.35 -3.57 -13.64
N THR A 141 -8.63 -3.81 -13.33
CA THR A 141 -9.75 -3.47 -14.22
C THR A 141 -9.81 -1.97 -14.52
N ALA A 142 -9.61 -1.12 -13.51
CA ALA A 142 -9.58 0.32 -13.67
C ALA A 142 -8.36 0.81 -14.47
N MET A 143 -7.20 0.15 -14.35
CA MET A 143 -6.06 0.41 -15.21
C MET A 143 -6.37 0.04 -16.68
N GLU A 144 -7.02 -1.10 -16.92
CA GLU A 144 -7.42 -1.52 -18.28
C GLU A 144 -8.43 -0.56 -18.91
N ALA A 145 -9.33 0.01 -18.11
CA ALA A 145 -10.23 1.07 -18.56
C ALA A 145 -9.50 2.34 -19.02
N LEU A 146 -8.25 2.56 -18.58
CA LEU A 146 -7.36 3.63 -19.04
C LEU A 146 -6.42 3.19 -20.19
N GLY A 147 -6.60 1.97 -20.70
CA GLY A 147 -5.82 1.43 -21.81
C GLY A 147 -4.64 0.54 -21.41
N ALA A 148 -4.44 0.28 -20.11
CA ALA A 148 -3.45 -0.71 -19.68
C ALA A 148 -3.79 -2.11 -20.20
N HIS A 149 -2.78 -2.95 -20.35
CA HIS A 149 -2.94 -4.34 -20.66
C HIS A 149 -2.37 -5.18 -19.52
N ARG A 150 -3.19 -6.00 -18.87
CA ARG A 150 -2.81 -6.69 -17.61
C ARG A 150 -1.50 -7.47 -17.65
N ARG A 151 -1.11 -8.01 -18.82
CA ARG A 151 0.15 -8.77 -19.01
C ARG A 151 1.39 -7.87 -19.06
N ASP A 152 1.20 -6.58 -19.27
CA ASP A 152 2.26 -5.56 -19.30
C ASP A 152 2.33 -4.80 -17.97
N ILE A 153 1.42 -5.08 -17.02
CA ILE A 153 1.44 -4.48 -15.68
C ILE A 153 2.55 -5.12 -14.86
N LEU A 154 3.51 -4.29 -14.43
CA LEU A 154 4.52 -4.63 -13.45
C LEU A 154 4.05 -4.19 -12.05
N VAL A 155 4.19 -5.07 -11.07
CA VAL A 155 3.70 -4.82 -9.70
C VAL A 155 4.80 -4.92 -8.65
N GLY A 156 4.84 -3.94 -7.76
CA GLY A 156 5.59 -3.98 -6.51
C GLY A 156 4.66 -4.08 -5.31
N ILE A 157 4.86 -5.08 -4.44
CA ILE A 157 4.20 -5.15 -3.13
C ILE A 157 5.19 -4.63 -2.09
N GLY A 158 4.86 -3.49 -1.48
CA GLY A 158 5.74 -2.83 -0.53
C GLY A 158 5.76 -3.45 0.87
N PRO A 159 6.45 -2.80 1.82
CA PRO A 159 6.54 -3.28 3.19
C PRO A 159 5.17 -3.43 3.84
N CYS A 160 4.91 -4.61 4.39
CA CYS A 160 3.70 -4.94 5.13
C CYS A 160 4.02 -5.92 6.26
N ILE A 161 3.02 -6.32 7.03
CA ILE A 161 3.21 -7.31 8.10
C ILE A 161 3.47 -8.69 7.48
N ALA A 162 4.56 -9.34 7.89
CA ALA A 162 4.91 -10.66 7.38
C ALA A 162 4.16 -11.77 8.12
N GLN A 163 4.03 -12.95 7.50
CA GLN A 163 3.31 -14.11 8.05
C GLN A 163 3.70 -14.40 9.51
N ARG A 164 5.00 -14.44 9.80
CA ARG A 164 5.56 -14.68 11.15
C ARG A 164 5.14 -13.68 12.23
N SER A 165 4.48 -12.59 11.87
CA SER A 165 4.04 -11.52 12.77
C SER A 165 2.54 -11.25 12.69
N TYR A 166 1.85 -11.80 11.71
CA TYR A 166 0.42 -11.58 11.50
C TYR A 166 -0.42 -12.70 12.13
N GLU A 167 -0.44 -12.76 13.46
CA GLU A 167 -1.34 -13.67 14.18
C GLU A 167 -2.81 -13.23 14.02
N VAL A 168 -3.70 -14.20 13.77
CA VAL A 168 -5.14 -14.01 13.56
C VAL A 168 -5.94 -15.10 14.30
N GLY A 169 -7.21 -14.79 14.59
CA GLY A 169 -8.12 -15.68 15.34
C GLY A 169 -8.62 -16.89 14.55
N PRO A 170 -9.29 -17.85 15.23
CA PRO A 170 -9.77 -19.10 14.64
C PRO A 170 -10.74 -18.92 13.47
N GLU A 171 -11.53 -17.85 13.50
CA GLU A 171 -12.53 -17.52 12.48
C GLU A 171 -11.94 -16.86 11.23
N PHE A 172 -10.70 -16.37 11.30
CA PHE A 172 -10.10 -15.56 10.25
C PHE A 172 -9.86 -16.31 8.92
N PRO A 173 -9.44 -17.60 8.90
CA PRO A 173 -9.22 -18.31 7.64
C PRO A 173 -10.50 -18.59 6.84
N ALA A 174 -11.63 -18.78 7.51
CA ALA A 174 -12.89 -19.23 6.89
C ALA A 174 -13.30 -18.45 5.63
N PRO A 175 -13.36 -17.10 5.62
CA PRO A 175 -13.73 -16.36 4.41
C PRO A 175 -12.73 -16.50 3.25
N PHE A 176 -11.44 -16.72 3.54
CA PHE A 176 -10.44 -16.97 2.50
C PHE A 176 -10.58 -18.37 1.90
N LEU A 177 -10.85 -19.37 2.74
CA LEU A 177 -11.07 -20.76 2.28
C LEU A 177 -12.36 -20.90 1.47
N ALA A 178 -13.40 -20.12 1.82
CA ALA A 178 -14.65 -20.09 1.06
C ALA A 178 -14.49 -19.48 -0.35
N GLU A 179 -13.53 -18.55 -0.53
CA GLU A 179 -13.19 -17.99 -1.85
C GLU A 179 -12.45 -19.02 -2.73
N ASP A 180 -11.50 -19.75 -2.14
CA ASP A 180 -10.65 -20.73 -2.81
C ASP A 180 -9.94 -21.59 -1.74
N GLU A 181 -10.20 -22.90 -1.72
CA GLU A 181 -9.63 -23.83 -0.74
C GLU A 181 -8.10 -23.81 -0.73
N SER A 182 -7.45 -23.54 -1.88
CA SER A 182 -6.00 -23.46 -1.96
C SER A 182 -5.41 -22.29 -1.15
N ASN A 183 -6.23 -21.33 -0.71
CA ASN A 183 -5.82 -20.27 0.20
C ASN A 183 -5.36 -20.80 1.58
N GLN A 184 -5.61 -22.08 1.90
CA GLN A 184 -5.06 -22.74 3.09
C GLN A 184 -3.53 -22.59 3.19
N MET A 185 -2.82 -22.51 2.06
CA MET A 185 -1.36 -22.33 2.02
C MET A 185 -0.86 -21.05 2.70
N PHE A 186 -1.71 -20.03 2.87
CA PHE A 186 -1.34 -18.75 3.51
C PHE A 186 -1.50 -18.76 5.03
N PHE A 187 -1.96 -19.87 5.61
CA PHE A 187 -2.17 -20.01 7.04
C PHE A 187 -1.22 -21.04 7.63
N ALA A 188 -0.34 -20.60 8.52
CA ALA A 188 0.47 -21.48 9.36
C ALA A 188 -0.10 -21.52 10.79
N SER A 189 0.13 -22.60 11.52
CA SER A 189 -0.27 -22.67 12.94
C SER A 189 0.49 -21.63 13.78
N ALA A 190 -0.23 -20.88 14.61
CA ALA A 190 0.37 -20.02 15.61
C ALA A 190 0.70 -20.80 16.90
N ARG A 191 1.46 -20.17 17.81
CA ARG A 191 1.74 -20.75 19.13
C ARG A 191 0.50 -20.82 20.01
N ARG A 192 -0.40 -19.85 19.85
CA ARG A 192 -1.66 -19.81 20.58
C ARG A 192 -2.64 -20.78 19.93
N GLU A 193 -3.23 -21.64 20.74
CA GLU A 193 -4.19 -22.65 20.27
C GLU A 193 -5.34 -21.98 19.51
N GLY A 194 -5.73 -22.61 18.40
CA GLY A 194 -6.76 -22.11 17.50
C GLY A 194 -6.41 -20.84 16.71
N HIS A 195 -5.21 -20.28 16.85
CA HIS A 195 -4.77 -19.11 16.09
C HIS A 195 -3.87 -19.50 14.93
N TYR A 196 -3.78 -18.60 13.95
CA TYR A 196 -3.01 -18.78 12.73
C TYR A 196 -2.08 -17.60 12.47
N LEU A 197 -1.05 -17.84 11.68
CA LEU A 197 -0.16 -16.84 11.10
C LEU A 197 -0.53 -16.66 9.64
N PHE A 198 -1.00 -15.46 9.27
CA PHE A 198 -1.52 -15.17 7.93
C PHE A 198 -0.47 -14.51 7.02
N ASP A 199 -0.21 -15.12 5.87
CA ASP A 199 0.68 -14.58 4.85
C ASP A 199 -0.05 -13.58 3.94
N LEU A 200 -0.21 -12.34 4.43
CA LEU A 200 -0.77 -11.24 3.66
C LEU A 200 -0.03 -10.98 2.33
N PRO A 201 1.32 -10.81 2.30
CA PRO A 201 2.01 -10.56 1.03
C PRO A 201 1.89 -11.73 0.05
N GLY A 202 1.94 -12.98 0.52
CA GLY A 202 1.71 -14.16 -0.33
C GLY A 202 0.30 -14.19 -0.91
N TYR A 203 -0.73 -13.90 -0.10
CA TYR A 203 -2.12 -13.85 -0.56
C TYR A 203 -2.33 -12.75 -1.62
N VAL A 204 -1.81 -11.54 -1.37
CA VAL A 204 -1.84 -10.41 -2.32
C VAL A 204 -1.17 -10.79 -3.64
N ALA A 205 0.00 -11.44 -3.57
CA ALA A 205 0.72 -11.87 -4.76
C ALA A 205 -0.06 -12.92 -5.57
N LYS A 206 -0.61 -13.95 -4.92
CA LYS A 206 -1.46 -14.95 -5.58
C LYS A 206 -2.65 -14.30 -6.26
N ARG A 207 -3.31 -13.34 -5.60
CA ARG A 207 -4.48 -12.67 -6.15
C ARG A 207 -4.16 -11.90 -7.43
N LEU A 208 -3.04 -11.18 -7.46
CA LEU A 208 -2.55 -10.49 -8.67
C LEU A 208 -2.26 -11.47 -9.82
N VAL A 209 -1.61 -12.59 -9.52
CA VAL A 209 -1.35 -13.64 -10.53
C VAL A 209 -2.67 -14.23 -11.05
N ARG A 210 -3.66 -14.45 -10.17
CA ARG A 210 -4.98 -14.99 -10.55
C ARG A 210 -5.72 -14.07 -11.52
N VAL A 211 -5.58 -12.76 -11.39
CA VAL A 211 -6.20 -11.79 -12.33
C VAL A 211 -5.39 -11.57 -13.61
N GLY A 212 -4.26 -12.26 -13.77
CA GLY A 212 -3.47 -12.32 -15.00
C GLY A 212 -2.28 -11.37 -15.06
N VAL A 213 -1.87 -10.78 -13.93
CA VAL A 213 -0.60 -10.06 -13.81
C VAL A 213 0.54 -11.08 -13.80
N THR A 214 1.55 -10.86 -14.63
CA THR A 214 2.66 -11.81 -14.82
C THR A 214 3.89 -11.49 -13.96
N GLU A 215 4.08 -10.23 -13.59
CA GLU A 215 5.28 -9.76 -12.88
C GLU A 215 4.90 -9.12 -11.54
N VAL A 216 5.07 -9.86 -10.45
CA VAL A 216 4.76 -9.43 -9.08
C VAL A 216 5.99 -9.54 -8.20
N MET A 217 6.43 -8.42 -7.63
CA MET A 217 7.64 -8.34 -6.81
C MET A 217 7.34 -7.86 -5.39
N PRO A 218 7.23 -8.76 -4.41
CA PRO A 218 7.12 -8.39 -3.01
C PRO A 218 8.47 -7.97 -2.41
N THR A 219 8.44 -6.96 -1.55
CA THR A 219 9.60 -6.61 -0.72
C THR A 219 9.75 -7.61 0.43
N PRO A 220 10.97 -8.00 0.82
CA PRO A 220 11.20 -8.95 1.91
C PRO A 220 11.18 -8.26 3.29
N CYS A 221 10.19 -7.40 3.52
CA CYS A 221 10.10 -6.55 4.71
C CYS A 221 8.99 -7.03 5.67
N ASP A 222 9.18 -6.72 6.95
CA ASP A 222 8.23 -7.02 8.02
C ASP A 222 8.02 -5.77 8.87
N THR A 223 6.92 -5.06 8.64
CA THR A 223 6.62 -3.79 9.31
C THR A 223 6.52 -3.92 10.82
N PHE A 224 6.10 -5.08 11.32
CA PHE A 224 5.97 -5.35 12.75
C PHE A 224 7.33 -5.50 13.42
N ARG A 225 8.25 -6.28 12.85
CA ARG A 225 9.57 -6.57 13.47
C ARG A 225 10.61 -5.49 13.20
N GLU A 226 10.55 -4.80 12.07
CA GLU A 226 11.56 -3.83 11.68
C GLU A 226 11.21 -2.42 12.16
N GLU A 227 11.09 -2.25 13.47
CA GLU A 227 10.63 -1.01 14.12
C GLU A 227 11.45 0.24 13.75
N SER A 228 12.76 0.08 13.49
CA SER A 228 13.63 1.19 13.07
C SER A 228 13.26 1.75 11.68
N ARG A 229 12.62 0.94 10.83
CA ARG A 229 12.28 1.27 9.45
C ARG A 229 10.81 1.59 9.24
N PHE A 230 9.90 1.00 10.02
CA PHE A 230 8.47 1.05 9.71
C PHE A 230 7.60 1.35 10.92
N PHE A 231 6.50 2.07 10.69
CA PHE A 231 5.37 2.06 11.62
C PHE A 231 4.60 0.74 11.49
N SER A 232 3.96 0.31 12.58
CA SER A 232 3.13 -0.88 12.62
C SER A 232 1.99 -0.67 13.60
N TYR A 233 0.77 -0.88 13.12
CA TYR A 233 -0.43 -0.84 13.94
C TYR A 233 -0.40 -1.99 14.96
N ARG A 234 -0.10 -3.20 14.51
CA ARG A 234 -0.02 -4.40 15.33
C ARG A 234 0.99 -4.24 16.47
N ARG A 235 2.16 -3.65 16.20
CA ARG A 235 3.16 -3.37 17.24
C ARG A 235 2.65 -2.35 18.24
N ALA A 236 2.01 -1.27 17.77
CA ALA A 236 1.41 -0.28 18.66
C ALA A 236 0.35 -0.92 19.58
N THR A 237 -0.53 -1.77 19.05
CA THR A 237 -1.51 -2.53 19.83
C THR A 237 -0.86 -3.44 20.87
N HIS A 238 0.17 -4.21 20.50
CA HIS A 238 0.88 -5.10 21.44
C HIS A 238 1.58 -4.33 22.57
N GLN A 239 1.99 -3.10 22.31
CA GLN A 239 2.65 -2.23 23.28
C GLN A 239 1.68 -1.32 24.05
N GLY A 240 0.37 -1.45 23.82
CA GLY A 240 -0.65 -0.62 24.48
C GLY A 240 -0.57 0.86 24.10
N ARG A 241 0.04 1.20 22.96
CA ARG A 241 0.14 2.59 22.50
C ARG A 241 -1.23 3.06 21.99
N PRO A 242 -1.64 4.30 22.29
CA PRO A 242 -2.94 4.82 21.87
C PRO A 242 -2.98 5.13 20.37
N THR A 243 -1.82 5.25 19.71
CA THR A 243 -1.70 5.70 18.32
C THR A 243 -0.45 5.16 17.63
N TYR A 244 -0.34 5.43 16.34
CA TYR A 244 0.74 5.01 15.44
C TYR A 244 0.84 5.94 14.22
N GLY A 245 2.05 6.13 13.69
CA GLY A 245 2.26 6.80 12.41
C GLY A 245 1.88 5.94 11.20
N ARG A 246 1.72 6.57 10.03
CA ARG A 246 1.47 5.88 8.76
C ARG A 246 2.57 6.18 7.75
N LEU A 247 3.07 5.13 7.12
CA LEU A 247 4.00 5.19 6.00
C LEU A 247 3.28 5.67 4.74
N LEU A 248 4.03 6.21 3.79
CA LEU A 248 3.53 6.60 2.48
C LEU A 248 4.15 5.70 1.41
N SER A 249 3.35 5.25 0.46
CA SER A 249 3.81 4.59 -0.76
C SER A 249 3.28 5.33 -1.96
N VAL A 250 4.15 5.62 -2.93
CA VAL A 250 3.81 6.48 -4.08
C VAL A 250 4.27 5.92 -5.41
N ILE A 251 3.56 6.29 -6.47
CA ILE A 251 3.97 6.08 -7.85
C ILE A 251 3.54 7.27 -8.72
N VAL A 252 4.34 7.61 -9.74
CA VAL A 252 4.08 8.71 -10.66
C VAL A 252 4.61 8.41 -12.06
N LEU A 253 3.85 8.84 -13.07
CA LEU A 253 4.30 8.95 -14.45
C LEU A 253 5.00 10.31 -14.62
N GLU A 254 6.27 10.35 -15.02
CA GLU A 254 7.03 11.61 -15.05
C GLU A 254 6.69 12.53 -16.23
N ARG A 255 6.38 11.93 -17.38
CA ARG A 255 6.15 12.58 -18.68
C ARG A 255 5.05 11.87 -19.41
#